data_AF-A0A383C0L7-F1
#
_entry.id   AF-A0A383C0L7-F1
#
_cell.length_a   1.000
_cell.length_b   1.000
_cell.length_c   1.000
_cell.angle_alpha   90.00
_cell.angle_beta   90.00
_cell.angle_gamma   90.00
#
_symmetry.space_group_name_H-M   'P 1'
#
loop_
_entity.id
_entity.type
_entity.pdbx_description
1 polymer ?
#
loop_
_entity_poly.entity_id
_entity_poly.type
_entity_poly.pdbx_seq_one_letter_code
_entity_poly.pdbx_strand_id
1 'polypeptide(L)' 'VINDHYADALWMLKKNIQARYVWKYVLGLDTTEQQLKENINHKLIFGITKKL' A
#
# COMPACT_ATOMS: atom_id res chain seq x y z
N VAL A 1 2.42 -7.83 -5.05
CA VAL A 1 3.77 -7.22 -5.02
C VAL A 1 3.90 -6.00 -5.92
N ILE A 2 3.80 -6.11 -7.26
CA ILE A 2 3.97 -4.95 -8.18
C ILE A 2 3.07 -3.75 -7.83
N ASN A 3 1.77 -3.99 -7.61
CA ASN A 3 0.82 -2.94 -7.26
C ASN A 3 1.11 -2.29 -5.90
N ASP A 4 1.74 -3.01 -4.96
CA ASP A 4 2.15 -2.44 -3.66
C ASP A 4 3.34 -1.48 -3.85
N HIS A 5 4.35 -1.85 -4.64
CA HIS A 5 5.46 -0.95 -4.96
C HIS A 5 5.01 0.29 -5.74
N TYR A 6 4.03 0.15 -6.63
CA TYR A 6 3.44 1.28 -7.32
C TYR A 6 2.73 2.24 -6.33
N ALA A 7 1.96 1.70 -5.39
CA ALA A 7 1.35 2.49 -4.33
C ALA A 7 2.40 3.17 -3.43
N ASP A 8 3.51 2.48 -3.13
CA ASP A 8 4.62 3.06 -2.37
C ASP A 8 5.24 4.27 -3.09
N ALA A 9 5.47 4.16 -4.40
CA ALA A 9 5.98 5.27 -5.20
C ALA A 9 5.01 6.47 -5.21
N LEU A 10 3.70 6.22 -5.36
CA LEU A 10 2.68 7.27 -5.29
C LEU A 10 2.69 7.96 -3.92
N TRP A 11 2.81 7.20 -2.83
CA TRP A 11 2.91 7.74 -1.48
C TRP A 11 4.13 8.65 -1.31
N MET A 12 5.30 8.20 -1.79
CA MET A 12 6.55 8.98 -1.74
C MET A 12 6.45 10.28 -2.55
N LEU A 13 5.69 10.28 -3.65
CA LEU A 13 5.39 11.47 -4.47
C LEU A 13 4.28 12.36 -3.89
N LYS A 14 3.86 12.16 -2.63
CA LYS A 14 2.76 12.87 -1.96
C LYS A 14 1.39 12.70 -2.66
N LYS A 15 1.24 11.72 -3.55
CA LYS A 15 -0.03 11.33 -4.19
C LYS A 15 -0.80 10.35 -3.31
N ASN A 16 -1.07 10.77 -2.07
CA ASN A 16 -1.56 9.89 -1.01
C ASN A 16 -2.96 9.31 -1.29
N ILE A 17 -3.81 10.05 -1.99
CA ILE A 17 -5.15 9.57 -2.37
C ILE A 17 -5.02 8.42 -3.39
N GLN A 18 -4.19 8.59 -4.41
CA GLN A 18 -3.93 7.57 -5.42
C GLN A 18 -3.27 6.33 -4.80
N ALA A 19 -2.28 6.52 -3.91
CA ALA A 19 -1.66 5.41 -3.19
C ALA A 19 -2.69 4.58 -2.41
N ARG A 20 -3.58 5.25 -1.66
CA ARG A 20 -4.67 4.58 -0.91
C ARG A 20 -5.65 3.84 -1.83
N TYR A 21 -5.98 4.41 -2.99
CA TYR A 21 -6.84 3.74 -3.96
C TYR A 21 -6.23 2.44 -4.46
N VAL A 22 -4.95 2.47 -4.85
CA VAL A 22 -4.23 1.28 -5.32
C VAL A 22 -4.10 0.24 -4.21
N TRP A 23 -3.76 0.64 -2.98
CA TRP A 23 -3.71 -0.29 -1.85
C TRP A 23 -5.06 -0.96 -1.55
N LYS A 24 -6.17 -0.21 -1.59
CA LYS A 24 -7.51 -0.81 -1.44
C LYS A 24 -7.83 -1.80 -2.56
N TYR A 25 -7.42 -1.51 -3.80
CA TYR A 25 -7.55 -2.46 -4.90
C TYR A 25 -6.78 -3.76 -4.61
N VAL A 26 -5.53 -3.68 -4.13
CA VAL A 26 -4.72 -4.86 -3.77
C VAL A 26 -5.36 -5.69 -2.65
N LEU A 27 -5.95 -5.03 -1.64
CA LEU A 27 -6.65 -5.71 -0.55
C LEU A 27 -7.87 -6.52 -1.03
N GLY A 28 -8.51 -6.09 -2.12
CA GLY A 28 -9.68 -6.75 -2.71
C GLY A 28 -9.36 -7.93 -3.62
N LEU A 29 -8.09 -8.24 -3.89
CA LEU A 29 -7.72 -9.39 -4.71
C LEU A 29 -7.65 -10.66 -3.86
N ASP A 30 -8.29 -11.72 -4.34
CA ASP A 30 -8.30 -13.04 -3.68
C ASP A 30 -6.92 -13.68 -3.60
N THR A 31 -6.06 -13.37 -4.60
CA THR A 31 -4.70 -13.90 -4.70
C THR A 31 -3.68 -13.13 -3.85
N THR A 32 -4.11 -12.08 -3.14
CA THR A 32 -3.18 -11.31 -2.29
C THR A 32 -2.87 -12.10 -1.03
N GLU A 33 -1.58 -12.39 -0.85
CA GLU A 33 -1.03 -13.04 0.34
C GLU A 33 -1.41 -12.30 1.63
N GLN A 34 -1.72 -13.06 2.69
CA GLN A 34 -2.19 -12.52 3.97
C GLN A 34 -1.19 -11.51 4.58
N GLN A 35 0.10 -11.82 4.54
CA GLN A 35 1.15 -10.93 5.03
C GLN A 35 1.17 -9.59 4.28
N LEU A 36 0.93 -9.61 2.96
CA LEU A 36 0.83 -8.39 2.17
C LEU A 36 -0.41 -7.58 2.56
N LYS A 37 -1.54 -8.22 2.84
CA LYS A 37 -2.75 -7.53 3.34
C LYS A 37 -2.49 -6.82 4.66
N GLU A 38 -1.83 -7.50 5.60
CA GLU A 38 -1.46 -6.92 6.90
C GLU A 38 -0.52 -5.72 6.76
N ASN A 39 0.51 -5.85 5.92
CA ASN A 39 1.43 -4.76 5.63
C ASN A 39 0.71 -3.54 5.02
N ILE A 40 -0.19 -3.76 4.05
CA ILE A 40 -0.96 -2.67 3.43
C ILE A 40 -1.91 -2.01 4.44
N ASN A 41 -2.59 -2.77 5.29
CA ASN A 41 -3.44 -2.22 6.34
C ASN A 41 -2.64 -1.34 7.31
N HIS A 42 -1.42 -1.74 7.67
CA HIS A 42 -0.51 -0.92 8.46
C HIS A 42 -0.14 0.39 7.74
N LYS A 43 0.24 0.32 6.44
CA LYS A 43 0.54 1.50 5.60
C LYS A 43 -0.66 2.45 5.47
N LEU A 44 -1.90 1.94 5.43
CA LEU A 44 -3.09 2.78 5.35
C LEU A 44 -3.33 3.66 6.59
N ILE A 45 -2.95 3.15 7.78
CA ILE A 45 -3.12 3.83 9.06
C ILE A 45 -1.94 4.76 9.35
N PHE A 46 -0.72 4.23 9.24
CA PHE A 46 0.49 4.92 9.69
C PHE A 46 1.26 5.61 8.56
N GLY A 47 0.89 5.35 7.30
CA GLY A 47 1.71 5.71 6.15
C GLY A 47 2.96 4.85 6.04
N ILE A 48 3.83 5.20 5.08
CA ILE A 48 5.15 4.57 4.96
C ILE A 48 6.08 5.22 5.98
N THR A 49 6.36 4.50 7.06
CA THR A 49 7.41 4.86 8.01
C THR A 49 8.76 4.54 7.38
N LYS A 50 9.54 5.56 7.03
CA LYS A 50 10.97 5.36 6.79
C LYS A 50 11.56 4.89 8.12
N LYS A 51 12.12 3.69 8.16
CA LYS A 51 13.16 3.38 9.17
C LYS A 51 14.31 4.35 8.86
N LEU A 52 14.46 5.34 9.73
CA LEU A 52 15.65 6.18 9.82
C LEU A 52 16.85 5.29 10.19
#